data_AF-A0AAE5H8S5-F1
#
_entry.id   AF-A0AAE5H8S5-F1
#
_cell.length_a   1.000
_cell.length_b   1.000
_cell.length_c   1.000
_cell.angle_alpha   90.00
_cell.angle_beta   90.00
_cell.angle_gamma   90.00
#
_symmetry.space_group_name_H-M   'P 1'
#
loop_
_entity.id
_entity.type
_entity.pdbx_description
1 polymer ?
#
loop_
_entity_poly.entity_id
_entity_poly.type
_entity_poly.pdbx_seq_one_letter_code
_entity_poly.pdbx_strand_id
1 'polypeptide(L)'
;MKAVKGNKVYTITETEKDSYKKQGFDITDDEGNVVENGLGKSISYDKYKELEDKCTTLEKENEELKLSAMTVDQLKAYAADRKVDLGDATTKEAILSKFKETK
;
A
#
# COMPACT_ATOMS: atom_id res chain seq x y z
N MET A 1 21.71 -15.50 8.25
CA MET A 1 20.42 -15.59 7.53
C MET A 1 20.07 -17.04 7.24
N LYS A 2 18.77 -17.32 7.01
CA LYS A 2 18.27 -18.69 6.82
C LYS A 2 17.29 -18.78 5.66
N ALA A 3 17.32 -19.90 4.93
CA ALA A 3 16.32 -20.29 3.95
C ALA A 3 15.29 -21.25 4.57
N VAL A 4 14.01 -20.91 4.50
CA VAL A 4 12.90 -21.64 5.15
C VAL A 4 11.87 -22.10 4.12
N LYS A 5 11.50 -23.38 4.14
CA LYS A 5 10.41 -23.94 3.33
C LYS A 5 9.74 -25.09 4.08
N GLY A 6 8.55 -24.83 4.64
CA GLY A 6 7.87 -25.79 5.52
C GLY A 6 8.71 -26.05 6.76
N ASN A 7 9.03 -27.32 7.03
CA ASN A 7 9.88 -27.74 8.15
C ASN A 7 11.40 -27.73 7.84
N LYS A 8 11.80 -27.30 6.63
CA LYS A 8 13.22 -27.24 6.23
C LYS A 8 13.78 -25.84 6.50
N VAL A 9 14.91 -25.79 7.21
CA VAL A 9 15.65 -24.56 7.53
C VAL A 9 17.13 -24.79 7.26
N TYR A 10 17.75 -23.90 6.47
CA TYR A 10 19.18 -23.94 6.18
C TYR A 10 19.81 -22.60 6.51
N THR A 11 20.95 -22.60 7.19
CA THR A 11 21.81 -21.41 7.27
C THR A 11 22.47 -21.22 5.91
N ILE A 12 22.33 -20.04 5.32
CA ILE A 12 22.86 -19.74 3.99
C ILE A 12 23.66 -18.45 3.99
N THR A 13 24.48 -18.28 2.96
CA THR A 13 25.20 -17.05 2.66
C THR A 13 24.46 -16.19 1.63
N GLU A 14 24.87 -14.94 1.49
CA GLU A 14 24.33 -14.02 0.48
C GLU A 14 24.39 -14.59 -0.94
N THR A 15 25.49 -15.28 -1.31
CA THR A 15 25.68 -15.85 -2.63
C THR A 15 24.73 -17.01 -2.95
N GLU A 16 24.19 -17.67 -1.93
CA GLU A 16 23.28 -18.82 -2.09
C GLU A 16 21.81 -18.40 -2.16
N LYS A 17 21.51 -17.15 -1.77
CA LYS A 17 20.15 -16.61 -1.60
C LYS A 17 19.28 -16.82 -2.83
N ASP A 18 19.76 -16.43 -4.01
CA ASP A 18 18.98 -16.53 -5.25
C ASP A 18 18.65 -17.97 -5.65
N SER A 19 19.55 -18.92 -5.36
CA SER A 19 19.32 -20.34 -5.63
C SER A 19 18.18 -20.88 -4.77
N TYR A 20 18.20 -20.59 -3.47
CA TYR A 20 17.16 -21.01 -2.54
C TYR A 20 15.82 -20.32 -2.82
N LYS A 21 15.84 -19.03 -3.18
CA LYS A 21 14.62 -18.33 -3.64
C LYS A 21 13.99 -18.98 -4.86
N LYS A 22 14.78 -19.34 -5.87
CA LYS A 22 14.28 -20.06 -7.07
C LYS A 22 13.69 -21.42 -6.73
N GLN A 23 14.17 -22.06 -5.67
CA GLN A 23 13.61 -23.31 -5.15
C GLN A 23 12.35 -23.09 -4.27
N GLY A 24 11.92 -21.84 -4.07
CA GLY A 24 10.73 -21.48 -3.32
C GLY A 24 10.94 -21.45 -1.79
N PHE A 25 12.17 -21.22 -1.33
CA PHE A 25 12.44 -20.94 0.08
C PHE A 25 12.28 -19.45 0.36
N ASP A 26 11.69 -19.14 1.50
CA ASP A 26 11.71 -17.80 2.07
C ASP A 26 13.05 -17.53 2.73
N ILE A 27 13.58 -16.33 2.54
CA ILE A 27 14.83 -15.89 3.14
C ILE A 27 14.47 -15.09 4.38
N THR A 28 15.00 -15.51 5.51
CA THR A 28 14.81 -14.89 6.82
C THR A 28 16.14 -14.38 7.36
N ASP A 29 16.10 -13.31 8.14
CA ASP A 29 17.24 -12.88 8.94
C ASP A 29 17.49 -13.86 10.11
N ASP A 30 18.49 -13.58 10.95
CA ASP A 30 18.82 -14.45 12.07
C ASP A 30 17.78 -14.41 13.21
N GLU A 31 16.95 -13.36 13.24
CA GLU A 31 15.82 -13.17 14.17
C GLU A 31 14.54 -13.89 13.69
N GLY A 32 14.52 -14.34 12.42
CA GLY A 32 13.41 -15.06 11.82
C GLY A 32 12.44 -14.16 11.05
N ASN A 33 12.76 -12.88 10.85
CA ASN A 33 11.94 -12.00 10.02
C ASN A 33 12.16 -12.35 8.55
N VAL A 34 11.07 -12.42 7.77
CA VAL A 34 11.16 -12.67 6.32
C VAL A 34 11.74 -11.43 5.62
N VAL A 35 12.92 -11.59 5.04
CA VAL A 35 13.60 -10.56 4.23
C VAL A 35 13.14 -10.64 2.78
N GLU A 36 13.03 -11.85 2.23
CA GLU A 36 12.60 -12.07 0.85
C GLU A 36 11.72 -13.32 0.74
N ASN A 37 10.66 -13.23 -0.06
CA ASN A 37 9.79 -14.36 -0.34
C ASN A 37 10.38 -15.27 -1.43
N GLY A 38 10.23 -16.58 -1.26
CA GLY A 38 10.56 -17.57 -2.29
C GLY A 38 9.71 -17.40 -3.56
N LEU A 39 10.27 -17.78 -4.70
CA LEU A 39 9.58 -17.73 -5.99
C LEU A 39 8.51 -18.82 -6.10
N GLY A 40 7.56 -18.62 -7.00
CA GLY A 40 6.49 -19.59 -7.31
C GLY A 40 5.28 -19.51 -6.38
N LYS A 41 5.28 -18.60 -5.39
CA LYS A 41 4.07 -18.22 -4.66
C LYS A 41 3.16 -17.42 -5.59
N SER A 42 1.93 -17.90 -5.77
CA SER A 42 0.89 -17.18 -6.48
C SER A 42 -0.35 -17.04 -5.61
N ILE A 43 -1.15 -16.02 -5.91
CA ILE A 43 -2.48 -15.83 -5.35
C ILE A 43 -3.48 -15.95 -6.51
N SER A 44 -4.70 -16.42 -6.23
CA SER A 44 -5.75 -16.42 -7.26
C SER A 44 -6.08 -14.98 -7.68
N TYR A 45 -6.48 -14.81 -8.93
CA TYR A 45 -6.92 -13.50 -9.42
C TYR A 45 -8.07 -12.95 -8.56
N ASP A 46 -9.03 -13.79 -8.15
CA ASP A 46 -10.15 -13.37 -7.31
C ASP A 46 -9.69 -12.79 -5.97
N LYS A 47 -8.70 -13.43 -5.31
CA LYS A 47 -8.16 -12.93 -4.04
C LYS A 47 -7.35 -11.65 -4.22
N TYR A 48 -6.59 -11.56 -5.31
CA TYR A 48 -5.91 -10.31 -5.66
C TYR A 48 -6.93 -9.19 -5.89
N LYS A 49 -8.01 -9.48 -6.64
CA LYS A 49 -9.04 -8.51 -6.95
C LYS A 49 -9.80 -8.05 -5.71
N GLU A 50 -10.15 -8.98 -4.83
CA GLU A 50 -10.74 -8.66 -3.53
C GLU A 50 -9.84 -7.72 -2.69
N LEU A 51 -8.53 -7.97 -2.69
CA LEU A 51 -7.57 -7.12 -1.99
C LEU A 51 -7.43 -5.74 -2.66
N GLU A 52 -7.36 -5.69 -3.98
CA GLU A 52 -7.29 -4.45 -4.76
C GLU A 52 -8.53 -3.57 -4.53
N ASP A 53 -9.72 -4.18 -4.54
CA ASP A 53 -10.98 -3.48 -4.30
C ASP A 53 -11.06 -2.95 -2.86
N LYS A 54 -10.64 -3.76 -1.88
CA LYS A 54 -10.55 -3.33 -0.47
C LYS A 54 -9.56 -2.18 -0.30
N CYS A 55 -8.36 -2.26 -0.89
CA CYS A 55 -7.37 -1.19 -0.84
C CYS A 55 -7.93 0.09 -1.46
N THR A 56 -8.55 -0.01 -2.64
CA THR A 56 -9.14 1.14 -3.33
C THR A 56 -10.24 1.80 -2.49
N THR A 57 -11.10 1.01 -1.85
CA THR A 57 -12.15 1.52 -0.95
C THR A 57 -11.54 2.20 0.27
N LEU A 58 -10.59 1.56 0.95
CA LEU A 58 -9.94 2.12 2.14
C LEU A 58 -9.16 3.40 1.83
N GLU A 59 -8.48 3.47 0.69
CA GLU A 59 -7.79 4.69 0.26
C GLU A 59 -8.77 5.84 0.02
N LYS A 60 -9.91 5.57 -0.62
CA LYS A 60 -10.98 6.56 -0.82
C LYS A 60 -11.56 7.03 0.51
N GLU A 61 -11.94 6.12 1.39
CA GLU A 61 -12.50 6.45 2.70
C GLU A 61 -11.50 7.24 3.55
N ASN A 62 -10.22 6.84 3.55
CA ASN A 62 -9.17 7.54 4.29
C ASN A 62 -8.94 8.96 3.74
N GLU A 63 -8.97 9.13 2.41
CA GLU A 63 -8.89 10.48 1.82
C GLU A 63 -10.11 11.34 2.20
N GLU A 64 -11.33 10.80 2.12
CA GLU A 64 -12.53 11.52 2.52
C GLU A 64 -12.52 11.89 4.02
N LEU A 65 -12.06 10.99 4.88
CA LEU A 65 -11.88 11.25 6.31
C LEU A 65 -10.83 12.34 6.56
N LYS A 66 -9.69 12.31 5.87
CA LYS A 66 -8.67 13.36 5.97
C LYS A 66 -9.22 14.72 5.55
N LEU A 67 -9.89 14.78 4.41
CA LEU A 67 -10.49 16.02 3.91
C LEU A 67 -11.57 16.55 4.85
N SER A 68 -12.47 15.68 5.33
CA SER A 68 -13.53 16.07 6.27
C SER A 68 -13.00 16.46 7.65
N ALA A 69 -11.81 16.01 8.07
CA ALA A 69 -11.18 16.43 9.31
C ALA A 69 -10.46 17.80 9.20
N MET A 70 -10.09 18.23 7.99
CA MET A 70 -9.38 19.50 7.76
C MET A 70 -10.26 20.73 7.98
N THR A 71 -9.62 21.84 8.34
CA THR A 71 -10.22 23.18 8.35
C THR A 71 -10.26 23.76 6.93
N VAL A 72 -11.04 24.83 6.71
CA VAL A 72 -11.15 25.50 5.41
C VAL A 72 -9.79 25.94 4.88
N ASP A 73 -8.94 26.52 5.72
CA ASP A 73 -7.62 26.99 5.30
C ASP A 73 -6.68 25.84 4.92
N GLN A 74 -6.75 24.73 5.68
CA GLN A 74 -6.01 23.51 5.34
C GLN A 74 -6.51 22.87 4.03
N LEU A 75 -7.81 22.89 3.77
CA LEU A 75 -8.38 22.41 2.52
C LEU A 75 -7.95 23.27 1.32
N LYS A 76 -7.88 24.59 1.48
CA LYS A 76 -7.36 25.49 0.45
C LYS A 76 -5.89 25.23 0.15
N ALA A 77 -5.06 25.01 1.18
CA ALA A 77 -3.66 24.62 1.01
C ALA A 77 -3.53 23.26 0.30
N TYR A 78 -4.32 22.26 0.71
CA TYR A 78 -4.35 20.93 0.10
C TYR A 78 -4.77 20.99 -1.38
N ALA A 79 -5.72 21.87 -1.73
CA ALA A 79 -6.12 22.11 -3.12
C ALA A 79 -4.99 22.73 -3.94
N ALA A 80 -4.28 23.71 -3.39
CA ALA A 80 -3.16 24.37 -4.06
C ALA A 80 -2.02 23.39 -4.38
N ASP A 81 -1.66 22.52 -3.42
CA ASP A 81 -0.62 21.50 -3.62
C ASP A 81 -0.98 20.51 -4.73
N ARG A 82 -2.27 20.15 -4.83
CA ARG A 82 -2.80 19.23 -5.85
C ARG A 82 -3.25 19.92 -7.14
N LYS A 83 -3.11 21.25 -7.23
CA LYS A 83 -3.57 22.07 -8.36
C LYS A 83 -5.06 21.87 -8.67
N VAL A 84 -5.88 21.71 -7.63
CA VAL A 84 -7.34 21.63 -7.74
C VAL A 84 -7.91 23.05 -7.76
N ASP A 85 -8.69 23.38 -8.79
CA ASP A 85 -9.41 24.65 -8.87
C ASP A 85 -10.64 24.63 -7.96
N LEU A 86 -10.67 25.54 -6.98
CA LEU A 86 -11.77 25.68 -6.03
C LEU A 86 -12.85 26.66 -6.51
N GLY A 87 -12.58 27.47 -7.55
CA GLY A 87 -13.48 28.56 -7.96
C GLY A 87 -13.87 29.47 -6.80
N ASP A 88 -15.16 29.79 -6.70
CA ASP A 88 -15.72 30.64 -5.63
C ASP A 88 -16.04 29.88 -4.33
N ALA A 89 -15.60 28.63 -4.19
CA ALA A 89 -15.89 27.82 -3.00
C ALA A 89 -15.17 28.38 -1.76
N THR A 90 -15.96 28.85 -0.79
CA THR A 90 -15.44 29.46 0.45
C THR A 90 -15.81 28.69 1.71
N THR A 91 -16.85 27.86 1.67
CA THR A 91 -17.26 26.99 2.78
C THR A 91 -16.60 25.63 2.70
N LYS A 92 -16.50 24.94 3.84
CA LYS A 92 -15.91 23.60 3.92
C LYS A 92 -16.64 22.63 3.01
N GLU A 93 -17.97 22.64 3.03
CA GLU A 93 -18.83 21.76 2.26
C GLU A 93 -18.67 21.99 0.75
N ALA A 94 -18.62 23.25 0.32
CA ALA A 94 -18.43 23.60 -1.09
C ALA A 94 -17.05 23.16 -1.61
N ILE A 95 -16.01 23.35 -0.80
CA ILE A 95 -14.64 22.92 -1.15
C ILE A 95 -14.55 21.39 -1.23
N LEU A 96 -15.17 20.66 -0.30
CA LEU A 96 -15.22 19.20 -0.34
C LEU A 96 -15.97 18.68 -1.58
N SER A 97 -17.01 19.37 -2.04
CA SER A 97 -17.71 19.03 -3.29
C SER A 97 -16.77 19.13 -4.50
N LYS A 98 -15.92 20.16 -4.56
CA LYS A 98 -14.95 20.34 -5.65
C LYS A 98 -13.90 19.23 -5.71
N PHE A 99 -13.45 18.74 -4.55
CA PHE A 99 -12.56 17.58 -4.50
C PHE A 99 -13.22 16.29 -5.02
N LYS A 100 -14.53 16.13 -4.84
CA LYS A 100 -15.28 14.98 -5.36
C LYS A 100 -15.52 15.06 -6.87
N GLU A 101 -15.69 16.27 -7.42
CA GLU A 101 -15.86 16.53 -8.86
C GLU A 101 -14.58 16.29 -9.67
N THR A 102 -13.41 16.31 -9.03
CA THR A 102 -12.10 16.21 -9.70
C THR A 102 -11.57 14.76 -9.80
N LYS A 103 -12.27 13.78 -9.20
CA LYS A 103 -11.94 12.34 -9.27
C LYS A 103 -12.65 11.64 -10.41
#